data_AF-A0A1B8BWL0-F1
#
_entry.id   AF-A0A1B8BWL0-F1
#
_cell.length_a   1.000
_cell.length_b   1.000
_cell.length_c   1.000
_cell.angle_alpha   90.00
_cell.angle_beta   90.00
_cell.angle_gamma   90.00
#
_symmetry.space_group_name_H-M   'P 1'
#
loop_
_entity.id
_entity.type
_entity.pdbx_description
1 polymer ?
#
loop_
_entity_poly.entity_id
_entity_poly.type
_entity_poly.pdbx_seq_one_letter_code
_entity_poly.pdbx_strand_id
1 'polypeptide(L)'
;MALYELYHGSNIASNPSSFKDSEQGLQRWKTKLTGLLSSPSQKSYDNWHTGTEEVLASGQLQQLDLQVLQQQVEEQKKGKSRSRARLQVGGELNAHRARELRAAKAELTAQKAQAKETRVARQAANRVRKQLHGVGVEARKQERLRKKRVKALLRAGNPIPPEDRDPIHDPEADPEPGFDLELQLQLELEYRGVGESESEGESESESGSGSGSGQSDSFVD
;
A
#
# COMPACT_ATOMS: atom_id res chain seq x y z
N MET A 1 -14.75 88.42 -7.67
CA MET A 1 -14.17 88.52 -6.33
C MET A 1 -14.25 87.14 -5.70
N ALA A 2 -13.14 86.41 -5.76
CA ALA A 2 -12.97 85.11 -5.14
C ALA A 2 -12.67 85.33 -3.66
N LEU A 3 -13.63 85.02 -2.79
CA LEU A 3 -13.41 84.99 -1.34
C LEU A 3 -14.25 83.85 -0.75
N TYR A 4 -13.55 82.97 -0.02
CA TYR A 4 -14.06 81.92 0.90
C TYR A 4 -14.26 80.48 0.40
N GLU A 5 -13.34 79.93 -0.41
CA GLU A 5 -13.17 78.47 -0.53
C GLU A 5 -11.84 77.95 0.04
N LEU A 6 -11.42 78.44 1.21
CA LEU A 6 -10.13 78.05 1.79
C LEU A 6 -10.13 77.78 3.30
N TYR A 7 -11.26 77.43 3.91
CA TYR A 7 -11.27 77.11 5.35
C TYR A 7 -12.27 76.04 5.79
N HIS A 8 -12.50 75.00 4.99
CA HIS A 8 -13.14 73.79 5.51
C HIS A 8 -12.45 72.56 4.93
N GLY A 9 -11.20 72.34 5.34
CA GLY A 9 -10.62 71.01 5.40
C GLY A 9 -11.37 70.24 6.48
N SER A 10 -12.60 69.88 6.16
CA SER A 10 -13.53 69.15 7.01
C SER A 10 -12.87 67.83 7.35
N ASN A 11 -12.25 67.77 8.52
CA ASN A 11 -11.89 66.54 9.22
C ASN A 11 -13.17 65.87 9.73
N ILE A 12 -14.19 65.76 8.86
CA ILE A 12 -15.40 64.98 9.09
C ILE A 12 -14.89 63.55 9.00
N ALA A 13 -14.81 62.90 10.16
CA ALA A 13 -14.37 61.52 10.26
C ALA A 13 -15.11 60.70 9.20
N SER A 14 -14.35 60.17 8.22
CA SER A 14 -14.88 59.22 7.26
C SER A 14 -15.47 58.04 8.03
N ASN A 15 -16.64 57.54 7.61
CA ASN A 15 -17.24 56.36 8.21
C ASN A 15 -16.20 55.22 8.22
N PRO A 16 -15.97 54.55 9.36
CA PRO A 16 -15.02 53.47 9.41
C PRO A 16 -15.47 52.34 8.46
N SER A 17 -14.55 51.91 7.58
CA SER A 17 -14.82 50.86 6.59
C SER A 17 -14.45 49.46 7.06
N SER A 18 -13.70 49.35 8.15
CA SER A 18 -13.29 48.10 8.76
C SER A 18 -13.31 48.20 10.29
N PHE A 19 -13.35 47.06 10.97
CA PHE A 19 -13.24 47.02 12.43
C PHE A 19 -11.93 47.67 12.93
N LYS A 20 -10.84 47.51 12.18
CA LYS A 20 -9.54 48.12 12.48
C LYS A 20 -9.58 49.65 12.39
N ASP A 21 -10.37 50.20 11.46
CA ASP A 21 -10.56 51.66 11.35
C ASP A 21 -11.38 52.19 12.53
N SER A 22 -12.40 51.43 12.95
CA SER A 22 -13.21 51.75 14.14
C SER A 22 -12.37 51.72 15.43
N GLU A 23 -11.52 50.72 15.62
CA GLU A 23 -10.61 50.63 16.77
C GLU A 23 -9.62 51.80 16.80
N GLN A 24 -9.01 52.13 15.65
CA GLN A 24 -8.11 53.29 15.56
C GLN A 24 -8.85 54.61 15.86
N GLY A 25 -10.09 54.74 15.37
CA GLY A 25 -10.95 55.88 15.71
C GLY A 25 -11.22 55.97 17.20
N LEU A 26 -11.53 54.84 17.84
CA LEU A 26 -11.78 54.75 19.27
C LEU A 26 -10.55 55.16 20.11
N GLN A 27 -9.36 54.67 19.78
CA GLN A 27 -8.11 55.06 20.44
C GLN A 27 -7.77 56.55 20.23
N ARG A 28 -8.01 57.08 19.03
CA ARG A 28 -7.83 58.52 18.74
C ARG A 28 -8.74 59.39 19.60
N TRP A 29 -9.96 58.95 19.89
CA TRP A 29 -10.87 59.70 20.77
C TRP A 29 -10.50 59.56 22.25
N LYS A 30 -10.02 58.38 22.69
CA LYS A 30 -9.54 58.18 24.06
C LYS A 30 -8.41 59.13 24.42
N THR A 31 -7.41 59.24 23.55
CA THR A 31 -6.29 60.17 23.75
C THR A 31 -6.73 61.63 23.81
N LYS A 32 -7.71 62.04 22.99
CA LYS A 32 -8.25 63.41 22.99
C LYS A 32 -9.10 63.74 24.22
N LEU A 33 -9.85 62.78 24.75
CA LEU A 33 -10.79 63.00 25.85
C LEU A 33 -10.15 62.81 27.24
N THR A 34 -8.98 62.18 27.32
CA THR A 34 -8.26 61.97 28.58
C THR A 34 -7.92 63.32 29.23
N GLY A 35 -8.41 63.53 30.46
CA GLY A 35 -8.17 64.75 31.22
C GLY A 35 -9.11 65.93 30.91
N LEU A 36 -10.01 65.79 29.93
CA LEU A 36 -11.05 66.79 29.64
C LEU A 36 -12.37 66.54 30.37
N LEU A 37 -12.60 65.30 30.82
CA LEU A 37 -13.86 64.89 31.47
C LEU A 37 -13.77 64.96 33.00
N SER A 38 -14.90 65.24 33.64
CA SER A 38 -15.03 65.15 35.10
C SER A 38 -14.86 63.69 35.59
N SER A 39 -14.46 63.47 36.84
CA SER A 39 -14.15 62.12 37.34
C SER A 39 -15.28 61.08 37.15
N PRO A 40 -16.57 61.39 37.41
CA PRO A 40 -17.67 60.46 37.12
C PRO A 40 -17.88 60.20 35.62
N SER A 41 -17.74 61.24 34.79
CA SER A 41 -17.86 61.13 33.33
C SER A 41 -16.71 60.35 32.71
N GLN A 42 -15.49 60.52 33.23
CA GLN A 42 -14.30 59.78 32.80
C GLN A 42 -14.49 58.28 33.04
N LYS A 43 -14.94 57.89 34.25
CA LYS A 43 -15.23 56.47 34.55
C LYS A 43 -16.29 55.87 33.64
N SER A 44 -17.36 56.62 33.36
CA SER A 44 -18.41 56.18 32.42
C SER A 44 -17.85 55.99 31.00
N TYR A 45 -17.02 56.92 30.55
CA TYR A 45 -16.35 56.84 29.25
C TYR A 45 -15.38 55.66 29.17
N ASP A 46 -14.55 55.43 30.19
CA ASP A 46 -13.59 54.33 30.22
C ASP A 46 -14.30 52.96 30.16
N ASN A 47 -15.44 52.82 30.86
CA ASN A 47 -16.27 51.62 30.80
C ASN A 47 -16.89 51.42 29.40
N TRP A 48 -17.43 52.48 28.81
CA TRP A 48 -17.97 52.42 27.44
C TRP A 48 -16.89 52.10 26.41
N HIS A 49 -15.70 52.69 26.54
CA HIS A 49 -14.56 52.43 25.67
C HIS A 49 -14.17 50.95 25.73
N THR A 50 -13.98 50.41 26.94
CA THR A 50 -13.61 49.01 27.15
C THR A 50 -14.67 48.06 26.57
N GLY A 51 -15.96 48.32 26.84
CA GLY A 51 -17.05 47.51 26.28
C GLY A 51 -17.14 47.61 24.75
N THR A 52 -16.82 48.77 24.17
CA THR A 52 -16.81 48.94 22.71
C THR A 52 -15.61 48.21 22.07
N GLU A 53 -14.44 48.19 22.72
CA GLU A 53 -13.30 47.37 22.28
C GLU A 53 -13.66 45.88 22.25
N GLU A 54 -14.31 45.36 23.30
CA GLU A 54 -14.76 43.96 23.36
C GLU A 54 -15.76 43.63 22.24
N VAL A 55 -16.73 44.51 21.98
CA VAL A 55 -17.70 44.33 20.91
C VAL A 55 -17.01 44.33 19.54
N LEU A 56 -16.07 45.24 19.29
CA LEU A 56 -15.30 45.28 18.04
C LEU A 56 -14.47 44.01 17.84
N ALA A 57 -13.79 43.53 18.89
CA ALA A 57 -13.02 42.29 18.85
C ALA A 57 -13.92 41.07 18.56
N SER A 58 -15.10 41.01 19.17
CA SER A 58 -16.06 39.93 18.90
C SER A 58 -16.59 39.97 17.46
N GLY A 59 -16.81 41.15 16.89
CA GLY A 59 -17.22 41.32 15.51
C GLY A 59 -16.14 40.91 14.51
N GLN A 60 -14.87 41.22 14.80
CA GLN A 60 -13.73 40.73 14.01
C GLN A 60 -13.66 39.21 14.01
N LEU A 61 -13.82 38.57 15.18
CA LEU A 61 -13.81 37.12 15.30
C LEU A 61 -14.94 36.48 14.47
N GLN A 62 -16.16 37.02 14.55
CA GLN A 62 -17.29 36.55 13.75
C GLN A 62 -17.03 36.69 12.24
N GLN A 63 -16.38 37.76 11.80
CA GLN A 63 -16.02 37.94 10.39
C GLN A 63 -15.01 36.86 9.92
N LEU A 64 -14.03 36.51 10.76
CA LEU A 64 -13.09 35.43 10.47
C LEU A 64 -13.77 34.06 10.44
N ASP A 65 -14.67 33.78 11.39
CA ASP A 65 -15.43 32.53 11.40
C ASP A 65 -16.27 32.36 10.13
N LEU A 66 -16.92 33.43 9.66
CA LEU A 66 -17.65 33.43 8.39
C LEU A 66 -16.74 33.10 7.20
N GLN A 67 -15.52 33.66 7.15
CA GLN A 67 -14.56 33.35 6.09
C GLN A 67 -14.10 31.89 6.13
N VAL A 68 -13.80 31.36 7.31
CA VAL A 68 -13.42 29.95 7.49
C VAL A 68 -14.55 29.02 7.05
N LEU A 69 -15.80 29.30 7.44
CA LEU A 69 -16.95 28.51 7.02
C LEU A 69 -17.15 28.54 5.51
N GLN A 70 -17.00 29.71 4.88
CA GLN A 70 -17.07 29.84 3.41
C GLN A 70 -15.99 29.01 2.72
N GLN A 71 -14.75 29.06 3.21
CA GLN A 71 -13.65 28.26 2.69
C GLN A 71 -13.93 26.76 2.82
N GLN A 72 -14.40 26.29 3.97
CA GLN A 72 -14.76 24.89 4.18
C GLN A 72 -15.84 24.43 3.22
N VAL A 73 -16.88 25.24 2.99
CA VAL A 73 -17.94 24.94 2.03
C VAL A 73 -17.38 24.82 0.61
N GLU A 74 -16.47 25.70 0.21
CA GLU A 74 -15.80 25.60 -1.08
C GLU A 74 -14.92 24.35 -1.21
N GLU A 75 -14.15 24.03 -0.17
CA GLU A 75 -13.29 22.85 -0.13
C GLU A 75 -14.12 21.57 -0.20
N GLN A 76 -15.26 21.50 0.50
CA GLN A 76 -16.19 20.39 0.38
C GLN A 76 -16.78 20.28 -1.02
N LYS A 77 -17.15 21.39 -1.67
CA LYS A 77 -17.62 21.37 -3.07
C LYS A 77 -16.52 20.85 -4.01
N LYS A 78 -15.29 21.33 -3.85
CA LYS A 78 -14.12 20.88 -4.62
C LYS A 78 -13.81 19.40 -4.36
N GLY A 79 -13.89 18.95 -3.11
CA GLY A 79 -13.70 17.55 -2.70
C GLY A 79 -14.75 16.61 -3.27
N LYS A 80 -16.04 16.98 -3.21
CA LYS A 80 -17.15 16.23 -3.82
C LYS A 80 -17.00 16.14 -5.34
N SER A 81 -16.63 17.25 -6.00
CA SER A 81 -16.35 17.27 -7.44
C SER A 81 -15.17 16.35 -7.81
N ARG A 82 -14.07 16.41 -7.05
CA ARG A 82 -12.89 15.55 -7.24
C ARG A 82 -13.19 14.06 -7.01
N SER A 83 -13.97 13.73 -5.99
CA SER A 83 -14.39 12.35 -5.70
C SER A 83 -15.24 11.78 -6.84
N ARG A 84 -16.19 12.56 -7.36
CA ARG A 84 -16.99 12.17 -8.53
C ARG A 84 -16.15 12.05 -9.80
N ALA A 85 -15.18 12.94 -10.02
CA ALA A 85 -14.23 12.84 -11.13
C ALA A 85 -13.35 11.57 -11.04
N ARG A 86 -13.05 11.11 -9.82
CA ARG A 86 -12.28 9.87 -9.57
C ARG A 86 -13.09 8.58 -9.77
N LEU A 87 -14.42 8.60 -9.81
CA LEU A 87 -15.18 7.41 -10.21
C LEU A 87 -14.99 7.06 -11.70
N GLN A 88 -14.41 8.00 -12.48
CA GLN A 88 -14.08 7.82 -13.89
C GLN A 88 -12.58 8.03 -14.13
N VAL A 89 -11.71 7.34 -13.37
CA VAL A 89 -10.30 7.19 -13.77
C VAL A 89 -10.27 6.34 -15.05
N GLY A 90 -10.30 6.97 -16.23
CA GLY A 90 -10.08 6.30 -17.51
C GLY A 90 -11.02 6.62 -18.67
N GLY A 91 -11.91 7.61 -18.55
CA GLY A 91 -12.89 7.95 -19.59
C GLY A 91 -14.09 7.00 -19.61
N GLU A 92 -15.02 7.22 -20.54
CA GLU A 92 -16.20 6.35 -20.69
C GLU A 92 -15.77 4.93 -21.08
N LEU A 93 -16.07 3.95 -20.24
CA LEU A 93 -15.86 2.54 -20.55
C LEU A 93 -16.86 2.14 -21.64
N ASN A 94 -16.46 2.26 -22.90
CA ASN A 94 -17.24 1.77 -24.03
C ASN A 94 -17.49 0.26 -23.86
N ALA A 95 -18.72 -0.19 -24.15
CA ALA A 95 -19.13 -1.59 -24.08
C ALA A 95 -18.18 -2.53 -24.86
N HIS A 96 -17.59 -2.06 -25.96
CA HIS A 96 -16.57 -2.80 -26.71
C HIS A 96 -15.31 -3.05 -25.86
N ARG A 97 -14.75 -2.00 -25.27
CA ARG A 97 -13.57 -2.06 -24.41
C ARG A 97 -13.79 -2.91 -23.17
N ALA A 98 -15.01 -2.89 -22.61
CA ALA A 98 -15.39 -3.77 -21.50
C ALA A 98 -15.34 -5.26 -21.89
N ARG A 99 -15.75 -5.61 -23.13
CA ARG A 99 -15.67 -6.98 -23.64
C ARG A 99 -14.22 -7.40 -23.86
N GLU A 100 -13.38 -6.54 -24.44
CA GLU A 100 -11.95 -6.78 -24.63
C GLU A 100 -11.23 -7.06 -23.30
N LEU A 101 -11.50 -6.23 -22.27
CA LEU A 101 -10.89 -6.42 -20.94
C LEU A 101 -11.32 -7.74 -20.30
N ARG A 102 -12.57 -8.17 -20.49
CA ARG A 102 -13.05 -9.47 -20.03
C ARG A 102 -12.36 -10.63 -20.76
N ALA A 103 -12.22 -10.52 -22.08
CA ALA A 103 -11.52 -11.52 -22.89
C ALA A 103 -10.04 -11.63 -22.47
N ALA A 104 -9.32 -10.50 -22.36
CA ALA A 104 -7.93 -10.48 -21.92
C ALA A 104 -7.75 -11.07 -20.50
N LYS A 105 -8.68 -10.78 -19.58
CA LYS A 105 -8.67 -11.38 -18.24
C LYS A 105 -8.88 -12.89 -18.31
N ALA A 106 -9.82 -13.36 -19.13
CA ALA A 106 -10.08 -14.78 -19.31
C ALA A 106 -8.87 -15.52 -19.92
N GLU A 107 -8.25 -14.94 -20.96
CA GLU A 107 -7.03 -15.47 -21.57
C GLU A 107 -5.89 -15.55 -20.56
N LEU A 108 -5.66 -14.49 -19.78
CA LEU A 108 -4.63 -14.49 -18.75
C LEU A 108 -4.88 -15.55 -17.68
N THR A 109 -6.14 -15.76 -17.28
CA THR A 109 -6.48 -16.82 -16.33
C THR A 109 -6.26 -18.22 -16.91
N ALA A 110 -6.59 -18.44 -18.19
CA ALA A 110 -6.34 -19.70 -18.87
C ALA A 110 -4.82 -19.99 -18.97
N GLN A 111 -4.01 -18.98 -19.33
CA GLN A 111 -2.56 -19.10 -19.34
C GLN A 111 -1.99 -19.43 -17.96
N LYS A 112 -2.50 -18.79 -16.90
CA LYS A 112 -2.09 -19.10 -15.52
C LYS A 112 -2.47 -20.52 -15.10
N ALA A 113 -3.62 -21.02 -15.51
CA ALA A 113 -4.03 -22.41 -15.25
C ALA A 113 -3.09 -23.40 -15.94
N GLN A 114 -2.82 -23.21 -17.24
CA GLN A 114 -1.88 -24.04 -17.99
C GLN A 114 -0.45 -23.98 -17.41
N ALA A 115 0.00 -22.80 -16.99
CA ALA A 115 1.30 -22.64 -16.34
C ALA A 115 1.39 -23.38 -14.99
N LYS A 116 0.28 -23.45 -14.24
CA LYS A 116 0.21 -24.24 -12.99
C LYS A 116 0.29 -25.74 -13.29
N GLU A 117 -0.49 -26.23 -14.25
CA GLU A 117 -0.50 -27.64 -14.64
C GLU A 117 0.88 -28.10 -15.13
N THR A 118 1.49 -27.35 -16.03
CA THR A 118 2.85 -27.64 -16.53
C THR A 118 3.90 -27.61 -15.43
N ARG A 119 3.78 -26.68 -14.46
CA ARG A 119 4.67 -26.61 -13.30
C ARG A 119 4.52 -27.85 -12.41
N VAL A 120 3.29 -28.28 -12.13
CA VAL A 120 3.03 -29.48 -11.32
C VAL A 120 3.57 -30.73 -12.02
N ALA A 121 3.30 -30.89 -13.31
CA ALA A 121 3.85 -32.01 -14.10
C ALA A 121 5.38 -32.04 -14.07
N ARG A 122 6.04 -30.88 -14.23
CA ARG A 122 7.50 -30.78 -14.13
C ARG A 122 8.02 -31.12 -12.74
N GLN A 123 7.32 -30.71 -11.68
CA GLN A 123 7.69 -31.04 -10.31
C GLN A 123 7.58 -32.54 -10.05
N ALA A 124 6.50 -33.19 -10.50
CA ALA A 124 6.31 -34.63 -10.39
C ALA A 124 7.42 -35.39 -11.13
N ALA A 125 7.70 -35.04 -12.39
CA ALA A 125 8.78 -35.66 -13.17
C ALA A 125 10.17 -35.50 -12.49
N ASN A 126 10.46 -34.33 -11.94
CA ASN A 126 11.71 -34.09 -11.21
C ASN A 126 11.81 -34.90 -9.91
N ARG A 127 10.69 -35.13 -9.21
CA ARG A 127 10.66 -35.96 -7.99
C ARG A 127 10.98 -37.41 -8.32
N VAL A 128 10.32 -37.98 -9.34
CA VAL A 128 10.60 -39.34 -9.83
C VAL A 128 12.06 -39.48 -10.22
N ARG A 129 12.61 -38.53 -10.99
CA ARG A 129 14.02 -38.54 -11.39
C ARG A 129 14.98 -38.52 -10.19
N LYS A 130 14.66 -37.75 -9.14
CA LYS A 130 15.47 -37.71 -7.91
C LYS A 130 15.41 -39.03 -7.13
N GLN A 131 14.23 -39.65 -7.05
CA GLN A 131 14.05 -40.95 -6.41
C GLN A 131 14.83 -42.02 -7.15
N LEU A 132 14.69 -42.10 -8.47
CA LEU A 132 15.45 -43.02 -9.33
C LEU A 132 16.96 -42.87 -9.11
N HIS A 133 17.45 -41.62 -9.12
CA HIS A 133 18.86 -41.34 -8.88
C HIS A 133 19.32 -41.81 -7.50
N GLY A 134 18.52 -41.59 -6.45
CA GLY A 134 18.80 -42.08 -5.10
C GLY A 134 18.95 -43.60 -5.04
N VAL A 135 17.96 -44.31 -5.59
CA VAL A 135 17.98 -45.79 -5.64
C VAL A 135 19.17 -46.30 -6.46
N GLY A 136 19.48 -45.69 -7.60
CA GLY A 136 20.63 -46.08 -8.42
C GLY A 136 21.99 -45.83 -7.75
N VAL A 137 22.12 -44.76 -6.96
CA VAL A 137 23.32 -44.55 -6.13
C VAL A 137 23.46 -45.65 -5.06
N GLU A 138 22.37 -46.05 -4.43
CA GLU A 138 22.37 -47.13 -3.43
C GLU A 138 22.72 -48.48 -4.06
N ALA A 139 22.12 -48.82 -5.19
CA ALA A 139 22.43 -50.02 -5.96
C ALA A 139 23.92 -50.11 -6.32
N ARG A 140 24.51 -49.02 -6.84
CA ARG A 140 25.95 -48.97 -7.17
C ARG A 140 26.84 -49.14 -5.93
N LYS A 141 26.44 -48.59 -4.77
CA LYS A 141 27.19 -48.80 -3.51
C LYS A 141 27.12 -50.25 -3.07
N GLN A 142 25.94 -50.85 -3.10
CA GLN A 142 25.76 -52.26 -2.74
C GLN A 142 26.55 -53.17 -3.69
N GLU A 143 26.52 -52.92 -5.00
CA GLU A 143 27.27 -53.71 -5.98
C GLU A 143 28.78 -53.61 -5.76
N ARG A 144 29.29 -52.42 -5.39
CA ARG A 144 30.70 -52.27 -5.00
C ARG A 144 31.06 -53.10 -3.77
N LEU A 145 30.17 -53.18 -2.77
CA LEU A 145 30.36 -54.00 -1.58
C LEU A 145 30.30 -55.49 -1.91
N ARG A 146 29.32 -55.92 -2.70
CA ARG A 146 29.19 -57.30 -3.20
C ARG A 146 30.47 -57.75 -3.91
N LYS A 147 30.95 -56.97 -4.89
CA LYS A 147 32.20 -57.27 -5.62
C LYS A 147 33.41 -57.39 -4.69
N LYS A 148 33.51 -56.55 -3.65
CA LYS A 148 34.58 -56.64 -2.65
C LYS A 148 34.49 -57.93 -1.82
N ARG A 149 33.28 -58.30 -1.35
CA ARG A 149 33.05 -59.55 -0.59
C ARG A 149 33.36 -60.78 -1.43
N VAL A 150 32.84 -60.85 -2.65
CA VAL A 150 33.09 -61.94 -3.61
C VAL A 150 34.58 -62.09 -3.86
N LYS A 151 35.31 -61.00 -4.13
CA LYS A 151 36.75 -61.04 -4.34
C LYS A 151 37.51 -61.57 -3.12
N ALA A 152 37.10 -61.20 -1.91
CA ALA A 152 37.71 -61.69 -0.67
C ALA A 152 37.47 -63.19 -0.45
N LEU A 153 36.24 -63.67 -0.71
CA LEU A 153 35.89 -65.09 -0.60
C LEU A 153 36.64 -65.95 -1.61
N LEU A 154 36.70 -65.50 -2.87
CA LEU A 154 37.48 -66.17 -3.91
C LEU A 154 38.96 -66.26 -3.54
N ARG A 155 39.53 -65.20 -2.95
CA ARG A 155 40.91 -65.19 -2.47
C ARG A 155 41.13 -66.14 -1.29
N ALA A 156 40.13 -66.33 -0.43
CA ALA A 156 40.18 -67.25 0.70
C ALA A 156 39.87 -68.71 0.33
N GLY A 157 39.47 -68.99 -0.92
CA GLY A 157 39.04 -70.32 -1.35
C GLY A 157 37.66 -70.73 -0.82
N ASN A 158 36.88 -69.79 -0.30
CA ASN A 158 35.56 -70.05 0.26
C ASN A 158 34.47 -69.98 -0.83
N PRO A 159 33.42 -70.83 -0.75
CA PRO A 159 32.31 -70.75 -1.68
C PRO A 159 31.54 -69.42 -1.53
N ILE A 160 31.01 -68.90 -2.65
CA ILE A 160 30.24 -67.65 -2.67
C ILE A 160 28.82 -67.91 -2.12
N PRO A 161 28.37 -67.16 -1.10
CA PRO A 161 27.00 -67.21 -0.59
C PRO A 161 25.96 -66.94 -1.69
N PRO A 162 24.78 -67.55 -1.60
CA PRO A 162 23.73 -67.39 -2.61
C PRO A 162 23.32 -65.91 -2.83
N GLU A 163 23.38 -65.07 -1.80
CA GLU A 163 23.03 -63.65 -1.87
C GLU A 163 24.01 -62.81 -2.71
N ASP A 164 25.25 -63.29 -2.87
CA ASP A 164 26.32 -62.59 -3.59
C ASP A 164 26.55 -63.15 -5.00
N ARG A 165 25.80 -64.17 -5.42
CA ARG A 165 25.94 -64.80 -6.74
C ARG A 165 25.57 -63.85 -7.86
N ASP A 166 24.44 -63.17 -7.70
CA ASP A 166 23.85 -62.35 -8.75
C ASP A 166 24.31 -60.89 -8.64
N PRO A 167 24.59 -60.21 -9.78
CA PRO A 167 24.84 -58.77 -9.78
C PRO A 167 23.63 -57.98 -9.29
N ILE A 168 23.88 -56.93 -8.50
CA ILE A 168 22.82 -56.01 -8.08
C ILE A 168 22.53 -55.05 -9.25
N HIS A 169 21.26 -55.00 -9.63
CA HIS A 169 20.75 -54.19 -10.73
C HIS A 169 20.68 -52.70 -10.35
N ASP A 170 21.06 -51.81 -11.28
CA ASP A 170 20.99 -50.36 -11.11
C ASP A 170 19.82 -49.80 -11.94
N PRO A 171 18.70 -49.41 -11.31
CA PRO A 171 17.51 -48.96 -12.02
C PRO A 171 17.70 -47.61 -12.74
N GLU A 172 18.78 -46.86 -12.44
CA GLU A 172 19.12 -45.65 -13.19
C GLU A 172 19.89 -45.95 -14.50
N ALA A 173 20.68 -47.02 -14.52
CA ALA A 173 21.53 -47.37 -15.67
C ALA A 173 20.81 -48.26 -16.68
N ASP A 174 20.02 -49.21 -16.17
CA ASP A 174 19.23 -50.15 -16.97
C ASP A 174 17.78 -50.08 -16.47
N PRO A 175 16.93 -49.18 -16.98
CA PRO A 175 15.59 -49.02 -16.45
C PRO A 175 14.74 -50.27 -16.76
N GLU A 176 14.30 -50.96 -15.71
CA GLU A 176 13.29 -52.02 -15.81
C GLU A 176 11.97 -51.43 -16.35
N PRO A 177 11.34 -52.07 -17.35
CA PRO A 177 10.09 -51.57 -17.92
C PRO A 177 8.97 -51.63 -16.87
N GLY A 178 8.66 -50.48 -16.27
CA GLY A 178 7.59 -50.32 -15.29
C GLY A 178 8.02 -49.72 -13.95
N PHE A 179 9.32 -49.71 -13.62
CA PHE A 179 9.82 -49.14 -12.36
C PHE A 179 9.52 -47.64 -12.23
N ASP A 180 9.70 -46.90 -13.33
CA ASP A 180 9.36 -45.48 -13.41
C ASP A 180 7.86 -45.22 -13.28
N LEU A 181 7.05 -46.14 -13.81
CA LEU A 181 5.59 -46.06 -13.79
C LEU A 181 5.04 -46.32 -12.39
N GLU A 182 5.66 -47.25 -11.66
CA GLU A 182 5.34 -47.56 -10.27
C GLU A 182 5.68 -46.39 -9.35
N LEU A 183 6.84 -45.74 -9.55
CA LEU A 183 7.20 -44.51 -8.83
C LEU A 183 6.25 -43.35 -9.16
N GLN A 184 5.83 -43.21 -10.42
CA GLN A 184 4.82 -42.22 -10.82
C GLN A 184 3.46 -42.46 -10.15
N LEU A 185 2.97 -43.71 -10.15
CA LEU A 185 1.71 -44.11 -9.51
C LEU A 185 1.73 -43.87 -8.00
N GLN A 186 2.82 -44.20 -7.31
CA GLN A 186 2.98 -43.93 -5.89
C GLN A 186 2.91 -42.42 -5.59
N LEU A 187 3.57 -41.61 -6.42
CA LEU A 187 3.57 -40.17 -6.26
C LEU A 187 2.20 -39.55 -6.58
N GLU A 188 1.49 -40.05 -7.58
CA GLU A 188 0.11 -39.63 -7.88
C GLU A 188 -0.87 -39.98 -6.75
N LEU A 189 -0.73 -41.16 -6.14
CA LEU A 189 -1.52 -41.58 -4.97
C LEU A 189 -1.22 -40.70 -3.74
N GLU A 190 0.05 -40.35 -3.52
CA GLU A 190 0.46 -39.42 -2.46
C GLU A 190 -0.13 -38.02 -2.68
N TYR A 191 -0.17 -37.53 -3.92
CA TYR A 191 -0.78 -36.23 -4.25
C TYR A 191 -2.32 -36.25 -4.14
N ARG A 192 -2.98 -37.37 -4.46
CA ARG A 192 -4.44 -37.51 -4.34
C ARG A 192 -4.90 -37.58 -2.87
N GLY A 193 -4.09 -38.12 -1.97
CA GLY A 193 -4.40 -38.24 -0.54
C GLY A 193 -4.31 -36.96 0.29
N VAL A 194 -3.81 -35.85 -0.28
CA VAL A 194 -3.60 -34.55 0.42
C VAL A 194 -4.62 -33.48 -0.04
N GLY A 195 -5.62 -33.85 -0.85
CA GLY A 195 -6.57 -32.93 -1.50
C GLY A 195 -7.85 -32.59 -0.73
N GLU A 196 -8.04 -33.09 0.50
CA GLU A 196 -9.22 -32.79 1.33
C GLU A 196 -8.83 -32.05 2.62
N SER A 197 -8.17 -30.90 2.52
CA SER A 197 -8.06 -29.95 3.63
C SER A 197 -7.82 -28.54 3.11
N GLU A 198 -8.89 -27.74 3.20
CA GLU A 198 -8.90 -26.28 3.36
C GLU A 198 -8.51 -25.39 2.17
N SER A 199 -9.52 -24.68 1.64
CA SER A 199 -9.37 -23.34 1.07
C SER A 199 -10.74 -22.62 1.04
N GLU A 200 -11.39 -22.51 2.19
CA GLU A 200 -12.23 -21.34 2.48
C GLU A 200 -11.32 -20.32 3.16
N GLY A 201 -11.22 -19.13 2.59
CA GLY A 201 -10.26 -18.12 3.02
C GLY A 201 -10.34 -16.89 2.15
N GLU A 202 -11.51 -16.27 2.14
CA GLU A 202 -11.65 -14.85 1.82
C GLU A 202 -10.66 -14.07 2.68
N SER A 203 -9.75 -13.33 2.02
CA SER A 203 -8.94 -12.34 2.69
C SER A 203 -8.83 -11.13 1.77
N GLU A 204 -9.77 -10.21 1.98
CA GLU A 204 -9.63 -8.80 1.66
C GLU A 204 -8.30 -8.32 2.26
N SER A 205 -7.41 -7.82 1.42
CA SER A 205 -6.24 -7.07 1.85
C SER A 205 -6.34 -5.66 1.29
N GLU A 206 -6.98 -4.80 2.07
CA GLU A 206 -6.67 -3.37 2.09
C GLU A 206 -5.20 -3.19 2.54
N SER A 207 -4.38 -2.64 1.67
CA SER A 207 -3.17 -1.88 2.02
C SER A 207 -2.75 -1.15 0.73
N GLY A 208 -2.85 0.16 0.63
CA GLY A 208 -2.18 1.10 1.52
C GLY A 208 -0.91 1.57 0.82
N SER A 209 -1.07 2.41 -0.21
CA SER A 209 0.03 3.03 -0.95
C SER A 209 0.86 3.92 -0.04
N GLY A 210 2.13 3.57 0.16
CA GLY A 210 3.15 4.41 0.79
C GLY A 210 4.29 4.67 -0.18
N SER A 211 4.18 5.78 -0.93
CA SER A 211 5.27 6.33 -1.74
C SER A 211 6.38 6.87 -0.83
N GLY A 212 7.61 6.41 -1.02
CA GLY A 212 8.82 6.97 -0.42
C GLY A 212 9.87 7.24 -1.48
N SER A 213 9.82 8.46 -2.03
CA SER A 213 10.79 9.05 -2.94
C SER A 213 12.16 9.21 -2.27
N GLY A 214 13.22 8.98 -3.05
CA GLY A 214 14.60 9.12 -2.60
C GLY A 214 15.14 10.54 -2.49
N GLN A 215 16.39 10.60 -2.03
CA GLN A 215 17.41 11.66 -1.95
C GLN A 215 18.14 11.40 -0.61
N SER A 216 19.44 11.53 -0.39
CA SER A 216 20.67 11.73 -1.19
C SER A 216 21.81 11.77 -0.15
N ASP A 217 23.00 11.28 -0.53
CA ASP A 217 24.37 11.72 -0.15
C ASP A 217 24.80 12.12 1.28
N SER A 218 26.12 11.92 1.48
CA SER A 218 27.03 12.41 2.56
C SER A 218 27.08 11.56 3.84
N PHE A 219 28.19 11.37 4.58
CA PHE A 219 29.63 11.68 4.49
C PHE A 219 30.26 11.12 5.79
N VAL A 220 31.45 10.49 5.69
CA VAL A 220 32.58 10.35 6.65
C VAL A 220 32.31 10.00 8.14
N ASP A 221 32.92 8.90 8.61
CA ASP A 221 34.11 8.92 9.49
C ASP A 221 34.91 7.61 9.34
#